data_AF-A0A932M6T6-F1
#
_entry.id   AF-A0A932M6T6-F1
#
_cell.length_a   1.000
_cell.length_b   1.000
_cell.length_c   1.000
_cell.angle_alpha   90.00
_cell.angle_beta   90.00
_cell.angle_gamma   90.00
#
_symmetry.space_group_name_H-M   'P 1'
#
loop_
_entity.id
_entity.type
_entity.pdbx_description
1 polymer ?
#
loop_
_entity_poly.entity_id
_entity_poly.type
_entity_poly.pdbx_seq_one_letter_code
_entity_poly.pdbx_strand_id
1 'polypeptide(L)'
;SAQDVGGTVNAGSDAAAITAKSFTQTAGSGTTKLSALTTKGDTDAVGGAVSITADVALLVSGTIDSSGGTVTAGAGKAGGNVSLTGGDVTVANITTSGSAGFAGADNIGGAAGTITIDATDGSPLITLSSAYTATGGAGASAGVNPIAGGAGGTVQFKDPVKLVSNTTVDSSGGAGAQGGAAGTGGDILFDSTINASTKFTETLGLTAGTGDIAFAGVVGGTTALGTITINSAQDVGGTVNAGSDAAAITAKSFTQTAGSGTTKLSALTTKGDTDAVGKAGGNVSLTGGDVTVGNITTSGSDAFVTGGGVGGAAGTITIDATDGSPTITLSSTYTAKGGVGDGAGAGGAGGQVQFKDPITLASTATINTSGGTGGSTGTGGDILFDSTINATTKFTEGLDLTAGTGDIAFTGVVGGTTALGAILINSAQDIGGTVNAGTDAAAITAKSFTQSAGSGTTRLSA
;
A
#
# COMPACT_ATOMS: atom_id res chain seq x y z
N SER A 1 22.71 -31.32 -6.02
CA SER A 1 21.59 -31.90 -5.26
C SER A 1 22.10 -32.46 -3.95
N ALA A 2 21.30 -32.39 -2.90
CA ALA A 2 21.61 -32.95 -1.57
C ALA A 2 20.31 -33.43 -0.90
N GLN A 3 20.38 -34.35 0.06
CA GLN A 3 19.22 -34.63 0.90
C GLN A 3 18.99 -33.43 1.82
N ASP A 4 19.93 -33.14 2.71
CA ASP A 4 19.90 -31.93 3.54
C ASP A 4 21.12 -31.04 3.26
N VAL A 5 20.95 -29.74 3.42
CA VAL A 5 22.03 -28.75 3.38
C VAL A 5 22.03 -27.99 4.71
N GLY A 6 23.12 -28.04 5.46
CA GLY A 6 23.24 -27.36 6.74
C GLY A 6 24.64 -27.47 7.33
N GLY A 7 24.84 -26.92 8.53
CA GLY A 7 26.14 -26.95 9.23
C GLY A 7 26.49 -28.30 9.83
N THR A 8 25.52 -29.21 9.89
CA THR A 8 25.66 -30.59 10.34
C THR A 8 24.89 -31.52 9.41
N VAL A 9 25.23 -32.82 9.44
CA VAL A 9 24.46 -33.86 8.74
C VAL A 9 22.99 -33.79 9.21
N ASN A 10 22.06 -33.92 8.27
CA ASN A 10 20.61 -33.77 8.48
C ASN A 10 20.14 -32.35 8.87
N ALA A 11 20.92 -31.30 8.54
CA ALA A 11 20.57 -29.90 8.80
C ALA A 11 20.11 -29.61 10.24
N GLY A 12 20.80 -30.21 11.23
CA GLY A 12 20.55 -29.95 12.65
C GLY A 12 20.88 -28.52 13.07
N SER A 13 21.73 -27.83 12.31
CA SER A 13 22.10 -26.43 12.49
C SER A 13 22.28 -25.74 11.14
N ASP A 14 22.24 -24.41 11.15
CA ASP A 14 22.53 -23.59 9.97
C ASP A 14 23.96 -23.86 9.47
N ALA A 15 24.14 -23.88 8.15
CA ALA A 15 25.47 -23.82 7.56
C ALA A 15 26.15 -22.51 7.96
N ALA A 16 27.47 -22.54 8.17
CA ALA A 16 28.25 -21.32 8.33
C ALA A 16 28.07 -20.39 7.12
N ALA A 17 28.31 -19.09 7.31
CA ALA A 17 28.15 -18.09 6.25
C ALA A 17 28.95 -18.51 5.00
N ILE A 18 28.29 -18.50 3.84
CA ILE A 18 28.88 -18.93 2.57
C ILE A 18 29.22 -17.69 1.75
N THR A 19 30.47 -17.59 1.30
CA THR A 19 30.88 -16.62 0.28
C THR A 19 31.26 -17.37 -0.99
N ALA A 20 30.60 -17.08 -2.10
CA ALA A 20 30.81 -17.77 -3.37
C ALA A 20 30.58 -16.84 -4.56
N LYS A 21 31.11 -17.18 -5.75
CA LYS A 21 30.80 -16.43 -6.97
C LYS A 21 29.33 -16.56 -7.41
N SER A 22 28.70 -17.68 -7.07
CA SER A 22 27.29 -17.99 -7.30
C SER A 22 26.93 -19.18 -6.43
N PHE A 23 25.65 -19.35 -6.12
CA PHE A 23 25.17 -20.51 -5.37
C PHE A 23 24.01 -21.17 -6.09
N THR A 24 24.12 -22.48 -6.33
CA THR A 24 23.07 -23.22 -7.01
C THR A 24 22.83 -24.56 -6.32
N GLN A 25 21.62 -24.73 -5.80
CA GLN A 25 21.07 -26.01 -5.38
C GLN A 25 19.92 -26.35 -6.33
N THR A 26 20.19 -27.22 -7.30
CA THR A 26 19.22 -27.57 -8.35
C THR A 26 18.09 -28.48 -7.88
N ALA A 27 18.27 -29.19 -6.76
CA ALA A 27 17.27 -30.04 -6.14
C ALA A 27 17.73 -30.40 -4.71
N GLY A 28 16.79 -30.52 -3.77
CA GLY A 28 17.08 -30.99 -2.43
C GLY A 28 15.90 -31.72 -1.82
N SER A 29 16.03 -33.02 -1.52
CA SER A 29 14.90 -33.82 -1.03
C SER A 29 14.58 -33.63 0.47
N GLY A 30 15.33 -32.77 1.14
CA GLY A 30 15.27 -32.49 2.57
C GLY A 30 15.43 -31.00 2.87
N THR A 31 15.84 -30.68 4.10
CA THR A 31 15.87 -29.31 4.61
C THR A 31 17.14 -28.58 4.20
N THR A 32 17.01 -27.31 3.81
CA THR A 32 18.14 -26.41 3.55
C THR A 32 18.18 -25.30 4.61
N LYS A 33 19.25 -25.25 5.40
CA LYS A 33 19.48 -24.21 6.42
C LYS A 33 20.80 -23.47 6.21
N LEU A 34 20.72 -22.16 5.97
CA LEU A 34 21.87 -21.30 5.74
C LEU A 34 21.85 -20.12 6.73
N SER A 35 23.00 -19.80 7.32
CA SER A 35 23.09 -18.61 8.19
C SER A 35 23.21 -17.32 7.39
N ALA A 36 23.95 -17.32 6.29
CA ALA A 36 24.07 -16.20 5.36
C ALA A 36 24.65 -16.70 4.03
N LEU A 37 24.41 -15.96 2.96
CA LEU A 37 24.94 -16.26 1.64
C LEU A 37 25.35 -14.98 0.93
N THR A 38 26.65 -14.82 0.69
CA THR A 38 27.21 -13.70 -0.07
C THR A 38 27.69 -14.19 -1.43
N THR A 39 27.03 -13.69 -2.47
CA THR A 39 27.42 -13.79 -3.87
C THR A 39 27.66 -12.43 -4.51
N LYS A 40 27.75 -11.39 -3.68
CA LYS A 40 28.09 -10.03 -4.08
C LYS A 40 29.31 -10.00 -4.99
N GLY A 41 29.24 -9.18 -6.04
CA GLY A 41 30.36 -8.99 -6.96
C GLY A 41 31.59 -8.43 -6.23
N ASP A 42 32.76 -8.95 -6.60
CA ASP A 42 34.03 -8.31 -6.29
C ASP A 42 34.15 -6.95 -7.00
N THR A 43 35.23 -6.23 -6.75
CA THR A 43 35.49 -4.97 -7.46
C THR A 43 35.40 -5.15 -8.98
N ASP A 44 34.61 -4.29 -9.62
CA ASP A 44 34.30 -4.28 -11.04
C ASP A 44 33.62 -5.55 -11.59
N ALA A 45 33.04 -6.39 -10.72
CA ALA A 45 32.29 -7.58 -11.11
C ALA A 45 30.78 -7.47 -10.81
N VAL A 46 29.98 -8.16 -11.61
CA VAL A 46 28.54 -8.35 -11.34
C VAL A 46 28.32 -9.26 -10.14
N GLY A 47 27.17 -9.09 -9.48
CA GLY A 47 26.68 -10.01 -8.47
C GLY A 47 26.37 -11.39 -9.05
N GLY A 48 26.61 -12.41 -8.25
CA GLY A 48 26.42 -13.81 -8.59
C GLY A 48 25.02 -14.30 -8.29
N ALA A 49 24.42 -15.08 -9.19
CA ALA A 49 23.08 -15.62 -8.94
C ALA A 49 23.03 -16.58 -7.73
N VAL A 50 21.90 -16.55 -7.02
CA VAL A 50 21.51 -17.53 -6.02
C VAL A 50 20.26 -18.24 -6.52
N SER A 51 20.35 -19.56 -6.69
CA SER A 51 19.22 -20.40 -7.08
C SER A 51 19.15 -21.59 -6.15
N ILE A 52 18.07 -21.69 -5.38
CA ILE A 52 17.88 -22.76 -4.40
C ILE A 52 16.55 -23.43 -4.66
N THR A 53 16.57 -24.75 -4.80
CA THR A 53 15.39 -25.60 -4.83
C THR A 53 15.52 -26.67 -3.75
N ALA A 54 14.61 -26.63 -2.78
CA ALA A 54 14.43 -27.62 -1.72
C ALA A 54 12.97 -28.09 -1.72
N ASP A 55 12.75 -29.38 -1.50
CA ASP A 55 11.42 -30.02 -1.49
C ASP A 55 10.76 -29.89 -0.11
N VAL A 56 11.55 -29.65 0.94
CA VAL A 56 11.09 -29.44 2.33
C VAL A 56 11.42 -27.99 2.73
N ALA A 57 11.68 -27.68 4.00
CA ALA A 57 11.87 -26.30 4.42
C ALA A 57 13.19 -25.70 3.88
N LEU A 58 13.10 -24.47 3.38
CA LEU A 58 14.24 -23.60 3.11
C LEU A 58 14.29 -22.48 4.16
N LEU A 59 15.35 -22.47 4.96
CA LEU A 59 15.56 -21.49 6.01
C LEU A 59 16.88 -20.74 5.78
N VAL A 60 16.80 -19.43 5.60
CA VAL A 60 17.95 -18.55 5.53
C VAL A 60 17.84 -17.51 6.64
N SER A 61 18.55 -17.73 7.75
CA SER A 61 18.39 -16.96 8.99
C SER A 61 19.06 -15.60 8.98
N GLY A 62 19.97 -15.36 8.02
CA GLY A 62 20.62 -14.07 7.79
C GLY A 62 20.51 -13.63 6.33
N THR A 63 21.45 -12.76 5.93
CA THR A 63 21.37 -12.05 4.65
C THR A 63 21.76 -12.93 3.46
N ILE A 64 20.97 -12.84 2.40
CA ILE A 64 21.42 -13.14 1.04
C ILE A 64 21.85 -11.84 0.38
N ASP A 65 23.14 -11.68 0.11
CA ASP A 65 23.69 -10.53 -0.60
C ASP A 65 24.25 -10.96 -1.95
N SER A 66 23.55 -10.60 -3.01
CA SER A 66 23.91 -10.82 -4.42
C SER A 66 24.12 -9.48 -5.13
N SER A 67 24.46 -8.41 -4.41
CA SER A 67 24.62 -7.09 -5.00
C SER A 67 25.77 -7.00 -6.02
N GLY A 68 25.73 -5.98 -6.87
CA GLY A 68 26.82 -5.63 -7.76
C GLY A 68 28.08 -5.24 -6.99
N GLY A 69 29.23 -5.54 -7.56
CA GLY A 69 30.51 -5.14 -7.02
C GLY A 69 30.77 -3.65 -7.09
N THR A 70 31.59 -3.14 -6.18
CA THR A 70 32.03 -1.74 -6.22
C THR A 70 32.78 -1.47 -7.51
N VAL A 71 32.59 -0.29 -8.10
CA VAL A 71 33.27 0.06 -9.36
C VAL A 71 34.48 0.95 -9.12
N THR A 72 35.55 0.70 -9.85
CA THR A 72 36.71 1.61 -9.97
C THR A 72 36.74 2.32 -11.31
N ALA A 73 36.01 1.82 -12.30
CA ALA A 73 35.80 2.49 -13.59
C ALA A 73 34.49 2.07 -14.26
N GLY A 74 33.90 3.01 -15.01
CA GLY A 74 32.75 2.76 -15.86
C GLY A 74 31.41 2.68 -15.14
N ALA A 75 30.42 2.11 -15.85
CA ALA A 75 29.07 1.89 -15.35
C ALA A 75 29.04 0.96 -14.13
N GLY A 76 28.03 1.17 -13.29
CA GLY A 76 27.72 0.32 -12.15
C GLY A 76 27.51 -1.14 -12.57
N LYS A 77 27.78 -2.06 -11.65
CA LYS A 77 27.66 -3.50 -11.89
C LYS A 77 26.30 -4.00 -11.45
N ALA A 78 25.74 -4.89 -12.25
CA ALA A 78 24.44 -5.47 -11.93
C ALA A 78 24.52 -6.36 -10.68
N GLY A 79 23.44 -6.41 -9.91
CA GLY A 79 23.24 -7.47 -8.93
C GLY A 79 22.84 -8.79 -9.60
N GLY A 80 22.99 -9.88 -8.87
CA GLY A 80 22.58 -11.21 -9.30
C GLY A 80 21.15 -11.52 -8.88
N ASN A 81 20.49 -12.38 -9.66
CA ASN A 81 19.13 -12.83 -9.37
C ASN A 81 19.14 -13.79 -8.18
N VAL A 82 18.10 -13.71 -7.34
CA VAL A 82 17.86 -14.63 -6.22
C VAL A 82 16.53 -15.33 -6.46
N SER A 83 16.57 -16.64 -6.63
CA SER A 83 15.40 -17.52 -6.79
C SER A 83 15.41 -18.58 -5.71
N LEU A 84 14.40 -18.56 -4.85
CA LEU A 84 14.26 -19.47 -3.71
C LEU A 84 12.98 -20.29 -3.87
N THR A 85 13.13 -21.61 -3.88
CA THR A 85 12.02 -22.57 -3.88
C THR A 85 12.19 -23.53 -2.72
N GLY A 86 11.16 -23.63 -1.89
CA GLY A 86 11.07 -24.52 -0.73
C GLY A 86 9.69 -25.17 -0.64
N GLY A 87 9.49 -26.12 0.27
CA GLY A 87 8.18 -26.49 0.79
C GLY A 87 7.56 -25.31 1.51
N ASP A 88 8.17 -24.92 2.62
CA ASP A 88 8.07 -23.59 3.23
C ASP A 88 9.37 -22.82 3.00
N VAL A 89 9.28 -21.49 2.86
CA VAL A 89 10.45 -20.63 2.74
C VAL A 89 10.46 -19.58 3.84
N THR A 90 11.53 -19.56 4.63
CA THR A 90 11.79 -18.47 5.59
C THR A 90 13.12 -17.84 5.23
N VAL A 91 13.12 -16.53 5.03
CA VAL A 91 14.34 -15.77 4.73
C VAL A 91 14.33 -14.48 5.54
N ALA A 92 15.49 -14.09 6.06
CA ALA A 92 15.60 -12.89 6.86
C ALA A 92 15.55 -11.63 5.99
N ASN A 93 16.52 -11.49 5.10
CA ASN A 93 16.59 -10.40 4.13
C ASN A 93 17.35 -10.81 2.87
N ILE A 94 17.07 -10.11 1.78
CA ILE A 94 17.71 -10.30 0.48
C ILE A 94 18.11 -8.94 -0.07
N THR A 95 19.34 -8.83 -0.58
CA THR A 95 19.82 -7.67 -1.33
C THR A 95 20.39 -8.11 -2.68
N THR A 96 19.81 -7.60 -3.77
CA THR A 96 20.22 -7.85 -5.16
C THR A 96 20.55 -6.56 -5.89
N SER A 97 20.85 -5.48 -5.17
CA SER A 97 21.03 -4.14 -5.74
C SER A 97 22.17 -4.04 -6.75
N GLY A 98 22.01 -3.19 -7.76
CA GLY A 98 23.11 -2.77 -8.61
C GLY A 98 24.03 -1.78 -7.89
N SER A 99 25.31 -1.75 -8.24
CA SER A 99 26.25 -0.77 -7.68
C SER A 99 26.16 0.57 -8.41
N ALA A 100 26.55 1.65 -7.74
CA ALA A 100 26.62 2.97 -8.36
C ALA A 100 27.63 3.00 -9.52
N GLY A 101 27.44 3.92 -10.47
CA GLY A 101 28.45 4.24 -11.48
C GLY A 101 29.70 4.87 -10.86
N PHE A 102 30.84 4.80 -11.56
CA PHE A 102 32.07 5.41 -11.08
C PHE A 102 32.01 6.94 -11.18
N ALA A 103 32.25 7.64 -10.06
CA ALA A 103 32.14 9.10 -9.93
C ALA A 103 33.07 9.91 -10.83
N GLY A 104 34.16 9.33 -11.33
CA GLY A 104 35.14 10.05 -12.17
C GLY A 104 34.77 10.14 -13.66
N ALA A 105 33.59 9.66 -14.07
CA ALA A 105 33.06 9.84 -15.41
C ALA A 105 31.52 9.76 -15.41
N ASP A 106 30.93 10.01 -16.58
CA ASP A 106 29.49 9.94 -16.80
C ASP A 106 29.06 8.47 -16.98
N ASN A 107 28.51 7.89 -15.90
CA ASN A 107 28.26 6.47 -15.80
C ASN A 107 26.90 6.18 -15.20
N ILE A 108 26.09 5.41 -15.91
CA ILE A 108 24.84 4.89 -15.34
C ILE A 108 25.14 3.94 -14.17
N GLY A 109 24.18 3.84 -13.24
CA GLY A 109 24.24 2.82 -12.20
C GLY A 109 23.92 1.43 -12.73
N GLY A 110 24.32 0.40 -11.98
CA GLY A 110 24.04 -1.00 -12.30
C GLY A 110 22.58 -1.35 -12.07
N ALA A 111 22.03 -2.28 -12.85
CA ALA A 111 20.68 -2.79 -12.60
C ALA A 111 20.67 -3.73 -11.39
N ALA A 112 19.55 -3.82 -10.66
CA ALA A 112 19.37 -4.87 -9.67
C ALA A 112 19.10 -6.23 -10.32
N GLY A 113 19.36 -7.30 -9.56
CA GLY A 113 18.84 -8.63 -9.85
C GLY A 113 17.41 -8.79 -9.35
N THR A 114 16.69 -9.77 -9.89
CA THR A 114 15.33 -10.09 -9.43
C THR A 114 15.35 -10.87 -8.11
N ILE A 115 14.26 -10.81 -7.37
CA ILE A 115 13.99 -11.67 -6.20
C ILE A 115 12.70 -12.45 -6.48
N THR A 116 12.78 -13.78 -6.45
CA THR A 116 11.60 -14.64 -6.60
C THR A 116 11.60 -15.68 -5.48
N ILE A 117 10.50 -15.76 -4.74
CA ILE A 117 10.30 -16.71 -3.65
C ILE A 117 9.04 -17.52 -3.89
N ASP A 118 9.17 -18.84 -3.77
CA ASP A 118 8.18 -19.85 -4.15
C ASP A 118 8.13 -20.93 -3.06
N ALA A 119 6.98 -21.13 -2.43
CA ALA A 119 6.74 -22.16 -1.43
C ALA A 119 5.77 -23.20 -2.02
N THR A 120 6.10 -24.48 -1.95
CA THR A 120 5.54 -25.51 -2.85
C THR A 120 4.95 -26.72 -2.14
N ASP A 121 4.92 -26.75 -0.81
CA ASP A 121 4.31 -27.87 -0.08
C ASP A 121 2.77 -27.81 -0.07
N GLY A 122 2.13 -28.71 0.68
CA GLY A 122 0.65 -28.78 0.74
C GLY A 122 -0.02 -27.63 1.50
N SER A 123 0.76 -26.79 2.19
CA SER A 123 0.33 -25.63 2.97
C SER A 123 1.37 -24.51 2.86
N PRO A 124 1.67 -24.04 1.65
CA PRO A 124 2.88 -23.28 1.38
C PRO A 124 2.88 -21.96 2.14
N LEU A 125 4.00 -21.66 2.78
CA LEU A 125 4.19 -20.42 3.52
C LEU A 125 5.55 -19.79 3.26
N ILE A 126 5.53 -18.51 2.91
CA ILE A 126 6.69 -17.63 2.87
C ILE A 126 6.69 -16.77 4.14
N THR A 127 7.73 -16.89 4.96
CA THR A 127 7.90 -16.07 6.17
C THR A 127 8.94 -14.97 5.97
N LEU A 128 8.53 -13.72 6.14
CA LEU A 128 9.37 -12.53 5.97
C LEU A 128 9.61 -11.83 7.32
N SER A 129 10.85 -11.41 7.59
CA SER A 129 11.24 -10.81 8.87
C SER A 129 12.05 -9.51 8.79
N SER A 130 12.35 -9.00 7.59
CA SER A 130 13.13 -7.76 7.43
C SER A 130 12.96 -7.17 6.02
N ALA A 131 14.05 -6.76 5.36
CA ALA A 131 14.04 -6.05 4.09
C ALA A 131 14.33 -6.93 2.86
N TYR A 132 13.71 -6.59 1.73
CA TYR A 132 13.93 -7.21 0.42
C TYR A 132 14.23 -6.12 -0.59
N THR A 133 15.50 -6.02 -0.98
CA THR A 133 16.02 -4.88 -1.74
C THR A 133 16.54 -5.34 -3.08
N ALA A 134 15.91 -4.88 -4.14
CA ALA A 134 16.29 -5.08 -5.54
C ALA A 134 16.39 -3.71 -6.22
N THR A 135 17.20 -2.82 -5.65
CA THR A 135 17.31 -1.44 -6.11
C THR A 135 18.39 -1.24 -7.16
N GLY A 136 18.11 -0.40 -8.14
CA GLY A 136 19.14 0.02 -9.08
C GLY A 136 20.25 0.84 -8.40
N GLY A 137 21.46 0.77 -8.96
CA GLY A 137 22.58 1.59 -8.52
C GLY A 137 22.40 3.05 -8.94
N ALA A 138 22.97 3.98 -8.18
CA ALA A 138 22.93 5.39 -8.54
C ALA A 138 23.77 5.68 -9.81
N GLY A 139 23.29 6.62 -10.63
CA GLY A 139 24.09 7.23 -11.68
C GLY A 139 25.24 8.06 -11.09
N ALA A 140 26.26 8.30 -11.90
CA ALA A 140 27.43 9.09 -11.55
C ALA A 140 27.77 10.04 -12.68
N SER A 141 28.18 11.26 -12.34
CA SER A 141 28.56 12.30 -13.30
C SER A 141 29.81 12.99 -12.80
N ALA A 142 30.78 13.19 -13.69
CA ALA A 142 32.00 13.96 -13.39
C ALA A 142 31.82 15.47 -13.63
N GLY A 143 30.62 15.88 -14.07
CA GLY A 143 30.34 17.26 -14.44
C GLY A 143 28.88 17.63 -14.20
N VAL A 144 28.24 18.22 -15.21
CA VAL A 144 26.85 18.69 -15.15
C VAL A 144 25.90 17.86 -16.01
N ASN A 145 26.40 16.77 -16.61
CA ASN A 145 25.59 15.95 -17.49
C ASN A 145 24.57 15.15 -16.68
N PRO A 146 23.27 15.19 -17.04
CA PRO A 146 22.25 14.35 -16.42
C PRO A 146 22.51 12.88 -16.73
N ILE A 147 22.68 12.05 -15.70
CA ILE A 147 22.94 10.61 -15.85
C ILE A 147 21.90 9.80 -15.11
N ALA A 148 21.34 8.79 -15.76
CA ALA A 148 20.31 7.96 -15.18
C ALA A 148 20.88 6.98 -14.12
N GLY A 149 20.06 6.62 -13.15
CA GLY A 149 20.32 5.47 -12.30
C GLY A 149 20.07 4.14 -13.02
N GLY A 150 20.55 3.05 -12.44
CA GLY A 150 20.27 1.70 -12.91
C GLY A 150 18.83 1.30 -12.62
N ALA A 151 18.30 0.33 -13.37
CA ALA A 151 16.96 -0.20 -13.14
C ALA A 151 16.88 -1.01 -11.83
N GLY A 152 15.74 -0.96 -11.15
CA GLY A 152 15.37 -1.90 -10.10
C GLY A 152 14.98 -3.26 -10.68
N GLY A 153 14.84 -4.26 -9.82
CA GLY A 153 14.57 -5.65 -10.20
C GLY A 153 13.30 -6.16 -9.53
N THR A 154 12.44 -6.85 -10.28
CA THR A 154 11.18 -7.37 -9.76
C THR A 154 11.37 -8.20 -8.50
N VAL A 155 10.51 -7.98 -7.51
CA VAL A 155 10.39 -8.78 -6.30
C VAL A 155 9.05 -9.50 -6.31
N GLN A 156 9.05 -10.81 -6.35
CA GLN A 156 7.85 -11.64 -6.43
C GLN A 156 7.80 -12.68 -5.32
N PHE A 157 6.67 -12.70 -4.62
CA PHE A 157 6.28 -13.73 -3.66
C PHE A 157 5.07 -14.47 -4.23
N LYS A 158 5.27 -15.73 -4.62
CA LYS A 158 4.25 -16.50 -5.35
C LYS A 158 3.17 -17.10 -4.46
N ASP A 159 3.48 -17.28 -3.18
CA ASP A 159 2.70 -18.06 -2.24
C ASP A 159 2.32 -17.25 -1.00
N PRO A 160 1.44 -17.75 -0.12
CA PRO A 160 1.02 -17.03 1.07
C PRO A 160 2.19 -16.49 1.89
N VAL A 161 2.15 -15.21 2.21
CA VAL A 161 3.16 -14.50 2.99
C VAL A 161 2.71 -14.29 4.43
N LYS A 162 3.60 -14.56 5.37
CA LYS A 162 3.46 -14.18 6.78
C LYS A 162 4.56 -13.23 7.20
N LEU A 163 4.17 -12.06 7.71
CA LEU A 163 5.08 -11.09 8.31
C LEU A 163 5.27 -11.44 9.79
N VAL A 164 6.50 -11.70 10.20
CA VAL A 164 6.86 -11.90 11.62
C VAL A 164 7.60 -10.72 12.23
N SER A 165 7.85 -9.69 11.43
CA SER A 165 8.44 -8.41 11.80
C SER A 165 8.10 -7.37 10.74
N ASN A 166 8.38 -6.11 11.04
CA ASN A 166 8.23 -5.02 10.07
C ASN A 166 9.05 -5.35 8.81
N THR A 167 8.37 -5.32 7.67
CA THR A 167 8.93 -5.74 6.40
C THR A 167 8.94 -4.57 5.43
N THR A 168 10.04 -4.43 4.70
CA THR A 168 10.15 -3.44 3.61
C THR A 168 10.55 -4.13 2.33
N VAL A 169 9.91 -3.79 1.22
CA VAL A 169 10.29 -4.24 -0.12
C VAL A 169 10.61 -3.01 -0.96
N ASP A 170 11.82 -2.96 -1.49
CA ASP A 170 12.29 -1.87 -2.32
C ASP A 170 12.82 -2.41 -3.65
N SER A 171 12.08 -2.13 -4.70
CA SER A 171 12.40 -2.47 -6.09
C SER A 171 12.63 -1.20 -6.93
N SER A 172 12.86 -0.05 -6.28
CA SER A 172 13.04 1.21 -6.98
C SER A 172 14.29 1.21 -7.88
N GLY A 173 14.24 2.00 -8.95
CA GLY A 173 15.45 2.29 -9.71
C GLY A 173 16.40 3.18 -8.92
N GLY A 174 17.68 3.15 -9.29
CA GLY A 174 18.69 3.97 -8.65
C GLY A 174 18.48 5.45 -8.93
N ALA A 175 18.96 6.30 -8.02
CA ALA A 175 18.91 7.75 -8.23
C ALA A 175 19.73 8.17 -9.46
N GLY A 176 19.21 9.10 -10.25
CA GLY A 176 20.01 9.78 -11.27
C GLY A 176 20.96 10.81 -10.66
N ALA A 177 21.97 11.22 -11.42
CA ALA A 177 22.92 12.28 -11.08
C ALA A 177 22.65 13.55 -11.90
N GLN A 178 22.85 14.73 -11.29
CA GLN A 178 22.77 16.04 -11.95
C GLN A 178 21.45 16.28 -12.70
N GLY A 179 20.33 15.94 -12.06
CA GLY A 179 19.00 16.04 -12.66
C GLY A 179 18.67 14.94 -13.67
N GLY A 180 19.53 13.92 -13.80
CA GLY A 180 19.21 12.69 -14.52
C GLY A 180 18.01 11.99 -13.88
N ALA A 181 17.24 11.29 -14.71
CA ALA A 181 16.11 10.50 -14.24
C ALA A 181 16.58 9.38 -13.29
N ALA A 182 15.74 9.02 -12.33
CA ALA A 182 15.92 7.75 -11.64
C ALA A 182 15.83 6.60 -12.67
N GLY A 183 16.50 5.48 -12.38
CA GLY A 183 16.28 4.27 -13.16
C GLY A 183 14.83 3.81 -13.05
N THR A 184 14.39 2.98 -13.99
CA THR A 184 13.06 2.36 -13.90
C THR A 184 12.98 1.48 -12.66
N GLY A 185 11.87 1.54 -11.94
CA GLY A 185 11.56 0.58 -10.89
C GLY A 185 11.25 -0.82 -11.45
N GLY A 186 11.42 -1.84 -10.61
CA GLY A 186 10.85 -3.15 -10.83
C GLY A 186 9.54 -3.31 -10.05
N ASP A 187 8.75 -4.31 -10.45
CA ASP A 187 7.46 -4.57 -9.82
C ASP A 187 7.63 -5.28 -8.47
N ILE A 188 6.66 -5.08 -7.58
CA ILE A 188 6.50 -5.83 -6.34
C ILE A 188 5.20 -6.63 -6.43
N LEU A 189 5.31 -7.95 -6.46
CA LEU A 189 4.21 -8.86 -6.74
C LEU A 189 3.96 -9.78 -5.55
N PHE A 190 2.75 -9.72 -5.01
CA PHE A 190 2.23 -10.69 -4.06
C PHE A 190 1.10 -11.47 -4.73
N ASP A 191 1.41 -12.69 -5.17
CA ASP A 191 0.48 -13.49 -5.98
C ASP A 191 -0.58 -14.20 -5.10
N SER A 192 -0.40 -14.19 -3.78
CA SER A 192 -1.29 -14.83 -2.80
C SER A 192 -1.50 -13.95 -1.56
N THR A 193 -2.07 -14.51 -0.50
CA THR A 193 -2.46 -13.77 0.70
C THR A 193 -1.25 -13.25 1.47
N ILE A 194 -1.40 -12.11 2.16
CA ILE A 194 -0.39 -11.59 3.09
C ILE A 194 -1.06 -11.46 4.46
N ASN A 195 -0.45 -11.98 5.52
CA ASN A 195 -0.95 -11.83 6.89
C ASN A 195 0.16 -11.46 7.87
N ALA A 196 -0.21 -10.76 8.93
CA ALA A 196 0.69 -10.51 10.04
C ALA A 196 0.76 -11.71 11.00
N SER A 197 1.76 -11.72 11.87
CA SER A 197 1.87 -12.67 12.98
C SER A 197 1.06 -12.20 14.19
N THR A 198 0.99 -10.89 14.38
CA THR A 198 0.28 -10.20 15.46
C THR A 198 -0.58 -9.10 14.85
N LYS A 199 -1.86 -9.10 15.21
CA LYS A 199 -2.85 -8.17 14.65
C LYS A 199 -2.41 -6.71 14.85
N PHE A 200 -2.42 -5.93 13.78
CA PHE A 200 -2.08 -4.51 13.77
C PHE A 200 -0.65 -4.13 14.22
N THR A 201 0.28 -5.09 14.27
CA THR A 201 1.66 -4.84 14.72
C THR A 201 2.64 -4.71 13.55
N GLU A 202 2.77 -5.75 12.72
CA GLU A 202 3.80 -5.79 11.69
C GLU A 202 3.45 -4.88 10.51
N THR A 203 4.32 -3.91 10.22
CA THR A 203 4.15 -2.96 9.12
C THR A 203 4.69 -3.51 7.81
N LEU A 204 4.11 -3.08 6.69
CA LEU A 204 4.60 -3.36 5.34
C LEU A 204 4.90 -2.04 4.60
N GLY A 205 6.16 -1.78 4.30
CA GLY A 205 6.60 -0.64 3.49
C GLY A 205 7.00 -1.09 2.08
N LEU A 206 6.51 -0.41 1.04
CA LEU A 206 6.72 -0.80 -0.35
C LEU A 206 7.19 0.41 -1.19
N THR A 207 8.28 0.23 -1.93
CA THR A 207 8.82 1.23 -2.85
C THR A 207 9.10 0.56 -4.20
N ALA A 208 8.22 0.72 -5.17
CA ALA A 208 8.45 0.26 -6.53
C ALA A 208 8.99 1.38 -7.44
N GLY A 209 8.95 2.65 -7.02
CA GLY A 209 9.38 3.76 -7.86
C GLY A 209 8.46 3.91 -9.07
N THR A 210 8.98 3.61 -10.27
CA THR A 210 8.18 3.55 -11.51
C THR A 210 7.72 2.13 -11.86
N GLY A 211 7.93 1.14 -11.01
CA GLY A 211 7.36 -0.20 -11.16
C GLY A 211 6.00 -0.30 -10.46
N ASP A 212 5.31 -1.42 -10.68
CA ASP A 212 3.98 -1.64 -10.13
C ASP A 212 3.98 -2.36 -8.78
N ILE A 213 2.89 -2.24 -8.04
CA ILE A 213 2.62 -3.05 -6.85
C ILE A 213 1.32 -3.83 -7.06
N ALA A 214 1.40 -5.16 -7.00
CA ALA A 214 0.25 -6.03 -7.17
C ALA A 214 -0.06 -6.85 -5.89
N PHE A 215 -1.32 -6.79 -5.46
CA PHE A 215 -1.90 -7.62 -4.40
C PHE A 215 -2.99 -8.53 -4.97
N ALA A 216 -2.60 -9.68 -5.50
CA ALA A 216 -3.54 -10.63 -6.10
C ALA A 216 -4.39 -11.35 -5.04
N GLY A 217 -3.82 -11.63 -3.86
CA GLY A 217 -4.50 -12.26 -2.73
C GLY A 217 -4.88 -11.30 -1.61
N VAL A 218 -5.82 -11.72 -0.77
CA VAL A 218 -6.32 -10.93 0.37
C VAL A 218 -5.18 -10.58 1.33
N VAL A 219 -5.12 -9.31 1.73
CA VAL A 219 -4.14 -8.78 2.68
C VAL A 219 -4.79 -8.59 4.04
N GLY A 220 -4.23 -9.19 5.08
CA GLY A 220 -4.73 -9.12 6.46
C GLY A 220 -6.03 -9.86 6.70
N GLY A 221 -6.37 -10.84 5.86
CA GLY A 221 -7.63 -11.57 5.91
C GLY A 221 -7.76 -12.50 7.12
N THR A 222 -6.65 -13.09 7.61
CA THR A 222 -6.63 -13.89 8.85
C THR A 222 -6.13 -13.06 10.03
N THR A 223 -5.00 -12.39 9.85
CA THR A 223 -4.41 -11.49 10.85
C THR A 223 -4.08 -10.16 10.18
N ALA A 224 -4.84 -9.13 10.52
CA ALA A 224 -4.69 -7.79 9.97
C ALA A 224 -3.27 -7.24 10.19
N LEU A 225 -2.72 -6.60 9.15
CA LEU A 225 -1.40 -5.99 9.19
C LEU A 225 -1.40 -4.75 10.07
N GLY A 226 -0.20 -4.30 10.49
CA GLY A 226 0.03 -2.96 11.00
C GLY A 226 -0.20 -1.89 9.92
N THR A 227 0.59 -0.84 9.92
CA THR A 227 0.55 0.16 8.85
C THR A 227 1.06 -0.43 7.55
N ILE A 228 0.32 -0.22 6.46
CA ILE A 228 0.79 -0.44 5.09
C ILE A 228 1.14 0.92 4.50
N THR A 229 2.38 1.06 4.03
CA THR A 229 2.87 2.27 3.37
C THR A 229 3.35 1.93 1.97
N ILE A 230 2.78 2.57 0.97
CA ILE A 230 3.31 2.62 -0.40
C ILE A 230 4.03 3.95 -0.55
N ASN A 231 5.35 3.91 -0.58
CA ASN A 231 6.18 5.09 -0.73
C ASN A 231 6.10 5.66 -2.15
N SER A 232 6.13 4.78 -3.15
CA SER A 232 5.95 5.11 -4.56
C SER A 232 5.66 3.85 -5.38
N ALA A 233 4.87 4.01 -6.43
CA ALA A 233 4.65 3.04 -7.51
C ALA A 233 4.24 3.77 -8.78
N GLN A 234 4.34 3.10 -9.93
CA GLN A 234 3.58 3.50 -11.10
C GLN A 234 2.11 3.15 -10.85
N ASP A 235 1.74 1.87 -10.92
CA ASP A 235 0.38 1.41 -10.65
C ASP A 235 0.29 0.59 -9.35
N VAL A 236 -0.87 0.63 -8.70
CA VAL A 236 -1.21 -0.24 -7.57
C VAL A 236 -2.50 -0.97 -7.89
N GLY A 237 -2.50 -2.30 -7.87
CA GLY A 237 -3.69 -3.09 -8.23
C GLY A 237 -3.62 -4.55 -7.79
N GLY A 238 -4.45 -5.40 -8.39
CA GLY A 238 -4.42 -6.85 -8.17
C GLY A 238 -3.47 -7.59 -9.12
N THR A 239 -3.10 -6.92 -10.22
CA THR A 239 -2.15 -7.37 -11.23
C THR A 239 -1.34 -6.17 -11.71
N VAL A 240 -0.23 -6.43 -12.40
CA VAL A 240 0.58 -5.39 -13.06
C VAL A 240 -0.28 -4.48 -13.95
N ASN A 241 0.13 -3.23 -14.08
CA ASN A 241 -0.56 -2.13 -14.76
C ASN A 241 -1.99 -1.86 -14.24
N ALA A 242 -2.26 -2.21 -12.97
CA ALA A 242 -3.59 -2.19 -12.37
C ALA A 242 -4.67 -2.81 -13.29
N GLY A 243 -4.35 -3.96 -13.90
CA GLY A 243 -5.25 -4.69 -14.80
C GLY A 243 -6.53 -5.19 -14.11
N SER A 244 -6.48 -5.32 -12.79
CA SER A 244 -7.60 -5.63 -11.91
C SER A 244 -7.46 -4.86 -10.59
N ASP A 245 -8.56 -4.75 -9.85
CA ASP A 245 -8.52 -4.22 -8.49
C ASP A 245 -7.68 -5.13 -7.58
N ALA A 246 -6.95 -4.54 -6.63
CA ALA A 246 -6.32 -5.29 -5.55
C ALA A 246 -7.39 -6.09 -4.78
N ALA A 247 -7.03 -7.27 -4.27
CA ALA A 247 -7.89 -8.00 -3.35
C ALA A 247 -8.15 -7.19 -2.06
N ALA A 248 -9.08 -7.66 -1.22
CA ALA A 248 -9.45 -6.94 0.00
C ALA A 248 -8.24 -6.77 0.94
N ILE A 249 -8.10 -5.57 1.51
CA ILE A 249 -7.00 -5.20 2.40
C ILE A 249 -7.56 -4.84 3.78
N THR A 250 -7.04 -5.46 4.83
CA THR A 250 -7.30 -5.11 6.23
C THR A 250 -5.98 -4.80 6.94
N ALA A 251 -5.85 -3.57 7.42
CA ALA A 251 -4.61 -3.06 8.02
C ALA A 251 -4.91 -2.11 9.19
N LYS A 252 -3.89 -1.69 9.93
CA LYS A 252 -4.07 -0.67 10.96
C LYS A 252 -4.34 0.68 10.32
N SER A 253 -3.57 1.03 9.29
CA SER A 253 -3.71 2.22 8.45
C SER A 253 -3.14 1.92 7.06
N PHE A 254 -3.53 2.70 6.06
CA PHE A 254 -3.01 2.55 4.70
C PHE A 254 -2.63 3.94 4.15
N THR A 255 -1.38 4.08 3.73
CA THR A 255 -0.88 5.34 3.18
C THR A 255 -0.15 5.07 1.88
N GLN A 256 -0.62 5.64 0.78
CA GLN A 256 0.15 5.82 -0.43
C GLN A 256 0.63 7.27 -0.49
N THR A 257 1.94 7.49 -0.40
CA THR A 257 2.51 8.84 -0.34
C THR A 257 2.79 9.44 -1.71
N ALA A 258 3.00 8.59 -2.71
CA ALA A 258 3.19 9.00 -4.09
C ALA A 258 2.79 7.86 -5.03
N GLY A 259 2.44 8.23 -6.25
CA GLY A 259 2.18 7.34 -7.36
C GLY A 259 2.14 8.14 -8.65
N SER A 260 2.58 7.56 -9.76
CA SER A 260 2.56 8.24 -11.07
C SER A 260 1.49 7.71 -12.02
N GLY A 261 0.98 6.51 -11.76
CA GLY A 261 -0.12 5.88 -12.48
C GLY A 261 -1.34 5.66 -11.59
N THR A 262 -2.10 4.63 -11.90
CA THR A 262 -3.41 4.34 -11.33
C THR A 262 -3.33 3.49 -10.06
N THR A 263 -4.08 3.87 -9.04
CA THR A 263 -4.35 3.03 -7.87
C THR A 263 -5.76 2.42 -7.95
N LYS A 264 -5.86 1.09 -7.96
CA LYS A 264 -7.13 0.32 -7.95
C LYS A 264 -7.22 -0.59 -6.74
N LEU A 265 -8.10 -0.27 -5.81
CA LEU A 265 -8.35 -1.10 -4.62
C LEU A 265 -9.81 -1.54 -4.56
N SER A 266 -10.08 -2.82 -4.26
CA SER A 266 -11.45 -3.31 -4.09
C SER A 266 -12.06 -2.84 -2.76
N ALA A 267 -11.74 -3.52 -1.65
CA ALA A 267 -12.17 -3.13 -0.32
C ALA A 267 -10.94 -2.86 0.56
N LEU A 268 -10.94 -1.71 1.23
CA LEU A 268 -9.88 -1.30 2.16
C LEU A 268 -10.50 -1.02 3.53
N THR A 269 -10.05 -1.75 4.55
CA THR A 269 -10.54 -1.61 5.92
C THR A 269 -9.40 -1.29 6.87
N THR A 270 -9.54 -0.20 7.63
CA THR A 270 -8.64 0.21 8.70
C THR A 270 -9.42 0.43 10.00
N LYS A 271 -9.48 -0.61 10.83
CA LYS A 271 -10.33 -0.62 12.03
C LYS A 271 -9.51 -0.48 13.32
N GLY A 272 -10.12 0.13 14.33
CA GLY A 272 -9.65 0.01 15.71
C GLY A 272 -9.62 -1.44 16.18
N ASP A 273 -8.65 -1.78 17.03
CA ASP A 273 -8.61 -3.13 17.61
C ASP A 273 -9.78 -3.35 18.57
N THR A 274 -10.28 -4.58 18.61
CA THR A 274 -11.37 -4.97 19.50
C THR A 274 -10.78 -5.23 20.88
N ASP A 275 -10.65 -4.16 21.66
CA ASP A 275 -10.19 -4.16 23.05
C ASP A 275 -11.33 -3.75 23.98
N ALA A 276 -11.11 -3.90 25.29
CA ALA A 276 -12.07 -3.50 26.31
C ALA A 276 -12.54 -2.03 26.13
N VAL A 277 -11.63 -1.10 25.83
CA VAL A 277 -11.98 0.29 25.46
C VAL A 277 -11.93 0.47 23.94
N GLY A 278 -12.84 1.29 23.41
CA GLY A 278 -12.85 1.64 21.99
C GLY A 278 -11.50 2.23 21.56
N LYS A 279 -10.99 1.76 20.43
CA LYS A 279 -9.71 2.15 19.84
C LYS A 279 -9.94 2.87 18.54
N ALA A 280 -9.07 3.84 18.26
CA ALA A 280 -9.14 4.58 17.02
C ALA A 280 -8.93 3.67 15.79
N GLY A 281 -9.75 3.87 14.77
CA GLY A 281 -9.47 3.45 13.40
C GLY A 281 -8.21 4.14 12.90
N GLY A 282 -7.51 3.53 11.93
CA GLY A 282 -6.39 4.22 11.29
C GLY A 282 -6.82 4.90 10.01
N ASN A 283 -6.00 5.85 9.60
CA ASN A 283 -6.29 6.66 8.43
C ASN A 283 -6.06 5.87 7.14
N VAL A 284 -6.76 6.30 6.10
CA VAL A 284 -6.50 5.97 4.71
C VAL A 284 -6.12 7.26 4.00
N SER A 285 -4.92 7.30 3.44
CA SER A 285 -4.44 8.42 2.62
C SER A 285 -3.94 7.87 1.30
N LEU A 286 -4.54 8.28 0.20
CA LEU A 286 -4.16 7.85 -1.14
C LEU A 286 -3.70 9.05 -1.94
N THR A 287 -2.40 9.09 -2.26
CA THR A 287 -1.80 10.09 -3.14
C THR A 287 -1.14 9.38 -4.32
N GLY A 288 -1.66 9.58 -5.54
CA GLY A 288 -1.22 8.88 -6.75
C GLY A 288 -1.57 9.65 -8.02
N GLY A 289 -1.58 8.99 -9.19
CA GLY A 289 -2.26 9.52 -10.38
C GLY A 289 -3.77 9.34 -10.22
N ASP A 290 -4.43 8.72 -11.19
CA ASP A 290 -5.83 8.31 -11.05
C ASP A 290 -6.06 7.34 -9.87
N VAL A 291 -7.17 7.52 -9.15
CA VAL A 291 -7.55 6.66 -8.02
C VAL A 291 -8.94 6.08 -8.26
N THR A 292 -9.03 4.75 -8.30
CA THR A 292 -10.28 4.00 -8.29
C THR A 292 -10.33 3.12 -7.06
N VAL A 293 -11.38 3.28 -6.26
CA VAL A 293 -11.52 2.53 -5.01
C VAL A 293 -12.95 2.06 -4.85
N GLY A 294 -13.12 0.81 -4.46
CA GLY A 294 -14.40 0.33 -3.95
C GLY A 294 -14.60 0.80 -2.50
N ASN A 295 -14.99 -0.10 -1.62
CA ASN A 295 -15.31 0.27 -0.24
C ASN A 295 -14.07 0.72 0.53
N ILE A 296 -14.16 1.86 1.21
CA ILE A 296 -13.18 2.24 2.24
C ILE A 296 -13.90 2.34 3.58
N THR A 297 -13.37 1.66 4.60
CA THR A 297 -13.91 1.71 5.97
C THR A 297 -12.80 2.00 6.97
N THR A 298 -12.86 3.16 7.63
CA THR A 298 -11.87 3.62 8.63
C THR A 298 -12.50 3.72 10.02
N SER A 299 -13.15 2.67 10.52
CA SER A 299 -13.97 2.76 11.73
C SER A 299 -13.19 2.63 13.04
N GLY A 300 -13.64 3.36 14.05
CA GLY A 300 -13.24 3.06 15.43
C GLY A 300 -13.83 1.73 15.88
N SER A 301 -13.19 1.06 16.85
CA SER A 301 -13.80 -0.11 17.46
C SER A 301 -14.86 0.26 18.48
N ASP A 302 -15.87 -0.60 18.56
CA ASP A 302 -16.84 -0.55 19.64
C ASP A 302 -16.14 -0.78 20.99
N ALA A 303 -16.67 -0.16 22.03
CA ALA A 303 -16.25 -0.41 23.39
C ALA A 303 -16.82 -1.73 23.91
N PHE A 304 -16.04 -2.43 24.72
CA PHE A 304 -16.43 -3.65 25.41
C PHE A 304 -15.91 -3.64 26.86
N VAL A 305 -16.29 -2.60 27.63
CA VAL A 305 -16.11 -2.57 29.09
C VAL A 305 -17.48 -2.53 29.73
N THR A 306 -17.82 -3.50 30.58
CA THR A 306 -19.02 -3.41 31.43
C THR A 306 -19.00 -2.12 32.25
N GLY A 307 -19.80 -1.13 31.86
CA GLY A 307 -20.07 0.06 32.68
C GLY A 307 -19.62 1.42 32.14
N GLY A 308 -19.61 1.64 30.81
CA GLY A 308 -19.49 3.01 30.26
C GLY A 308 -18.30 3.24 29.31
N GLY A 309 -17.80 2.21 28.63
CA GLY A 309 -16.70 2.39 27.68
C GLY A 309 -17.08 3.30 26.51
N VAL A 310 -16.20 4.23 26.15
CA VAL A 310 -16.38 5.12 24.99
C VAL A 310 -15.93 4.40 23.72
N GLY A 311 -16.73 4.49 22.66
CA GLY A 311 -16.38 3.95 21.35
C GLY A 311 -15.16 4.65 20.74
N GLY A 312 -14.39 3.93 19.94
CA GLY A 312 -13.18 4.46 19.31
C GLY A 312 -13.52 5.50 18.24
N ALA A 313 -12.67 6.51 18.07
CA ALA A 313 -12.80 7.43 16.92
C ALA A 313 -12.50 6.71 15.60
N ALA A 314 -13.14 7.13 14.51
CA ALA A 314 -12.75 6.71 13.17
C ALA A 314 -11.41 7.34 12.74
N GLY A 315 -10.74 6.68 11.79
CA GLY A 315 -9.66 7.30 11.02
C GLY A 315 -10.21 8.16 9.89
N THR A 316 -9.38 9.02 9.32
CA THR A 316 -9.77 9.84 8.16
C THR A 316 -9.63 9.07 6.84
N ILE A 317 -10.35 9.51 5.81
CA ILE A 317 -10.16 9.10 4.41
C ILE A 317 -9.77 10.34 3.62
N THR A 318 -8.60 10.34 3.01
CA THR A 318 -8.15 11.42 2.12
C THR A 318 -7.70 10.81 0.79
N ILE A 319 -8.28 11.27 -0.30
CA ILE A 319 -7.90 10.86 -1.66
C ILE A 319 -7.47 12.09 -2.46
N ASP A 320 -6.29 11.99 -3.04
CA ASP A 320 -5.53 13.04 -3.71
C ASP A 320 -4.95 12.46 -5.01
N ALA A 321 -5.60 12.72 -6.12
CA ALA A 321 -5.14 12.32 -7.45
C ALA A 321 -4.31 13.47 -8.05
N THR A 322 -3.06 13.22 -8.39
CA THR A 322 -2.05 14.26 -8.62
C THR A 322 -1.42 14.23 -10.01
N ASP A 323 -1.95 13.41 -10.93
CA ASP A 323 -1.46 13.40 -12.31
C ASP A 323 -1.93 14.65 -13.11
N GLY A 324 -1.59 14.69 -14.40
CA GLY A 324 -1.92 15.83 -15.27
C GLY A 324 -3.40 15.96 -15.64
N SER A 325 -4.25 14.97 -15.34
CA SER A 325 -5.69 14.96 -15.59
C SER A 325 -6.40 14.14 -14.52
N PRO A 326 -6.29 14.56 -13.24
CA PRO A 326 -6.53 13.68 -12.12
C PRO A 326 -8.01 13.31 -12.04
N THR A 327 -8.28 12.02 -11.91
CA THR A 327 -9.63 11.49 -11.72
C THR A 327 -9.70 10.57 -10.51
N ILE A 328 -10.63 10.89 -9.61
CA ILE A 328 -11.08 9.99 -8.56
C ILE A 328 -12.37 9.32 -9.03
N THR A 329 -12.36 8.00 -9.16
CA THR A 329 -13.55 7.22 -9.51
C THR A 329 -14.18 6.63 -8.26
N LEU A 330 -15.40 7.05 -7.95
CA LEU A 330 -16.19 6.50 -6.83
C LEU A 330 -17.29 5.59 -7.34
N SER A 331 -17.40 4.40 -6.73
CA SER A 331 -18.35 3.37 -7.17
C SER A 331 -19.08 2.68 -6.01
N SER A 332 -18.81 3.09 -4.77
CA SER A 332 -19.19 2.31 -3.60
C SER A 332 -19.34 3.15 -2.32
N THR A 333 -19.10 2.54 -1.16
CA THR A 333 -19.31 3.16 0.16
C THR A 333 -18.00 3.57 0.83
N TYR A 334 -17.96 4.79 1.37
CA TYR A 334 -16.83 5.36 2.11
C TYR A 334 -17.27 5.69 3.53
N THR A 335 -16.79 4.93 4.50
CA THR A 335 -17.23 5.03 5.90
C THR A 335 -16.08 5.38 6.82
N ALA A 336 -16.15 6.56 7.44
CA ALA A 336 -15.28 6.96 8.53
C ALA A 336 -16.11 7.16 9.80
N LYS A 337 -16.79 6.09 10.23
CA LYS A 337 -17.75 6.13 11.34
C LYS A 337 -17.11 5.74 12.67
N GLY A 338 -17.39 6.51 13.72
CA GLY A 338 -16.95 6.19 15.08
C GLY A 338 -17.55 4.89 15.62
N GLY A 339 -16.82 4.22 16.51
CA GLY A 339 -17.25 2.99 17.17
C GLY A 339 -18.36 3.23 18.20
N VAL A 340 -19.12 2.19 18.51
CA VAL A 340 -20.23 2.23 19.46
C VAL A 340 -19.70 2.26 20.91
N GLY A 341 -20.27 3.11 21.77
CA GLY A 341 -20.03 3.11 23.22
C GLY A 341 -20.86 2.04 23.94
N ASP A 342 -20.38 1.56 25.09
CA ASP A 342 -21.08 0.57 25.92
C ASP A 342 -21.88 1.23 27.06
N GLY A 343 -23.12 0.80 27.26
CA GLY A 343 -24.02 1.32 28.30
C GLY A 343 -24.19 2.85 28.22
N ALA A 344 -23.73 3.56 29.27
CA ALA A 344 -23.74 5.02 29.31
C ALA A 344 -22.57 5.67 28.56
N GLY A 345 -21.62 4.89 28.03
CA GLY A 345 -20.46 5.38 27.31
C GLY A 345 -20.85 6.02 25.97
N ALA A 346 -20.22 7.15 25.65
CA ALA A 346 -20.47 7.84 24.38
C ALA A 346 -19.96 7.03 23.18
N GLY A 347 -20.58 7.24 22.02
CA GLY A 347 -20.01 6.78 20.76
C GLY A 347 -18.75 7.56 20.39
N GLY A 348 -17.86 6.92 19.64
CA GLY A 348 -16.64 7.57 19.14
C GLY A 348 -16.94 8.61 18.07
N ALA A 349 -16.02 9.55 17.87
CA ALA A 349 -16.14 10.53 16.79
C ALA A 349 -16.00 9.88 15.41
N GLY A 350 -16.72 10.39 14.42
CA GLY A 350 -16.47 10.12 13.01
C GLY A 350 -15.19 10.80 12.52
N GLY A 351 -14.61 10.26 11.46
CA GLY A 351 -13.44 10.82 10.78
C GLY A 351 -13.87 11.62 9.55
N GLN A 352 -13.04 12.57 9.14
CA GLN A 352 -13.25 13.32 7.90
C GLN A 352 -13.07 12.41 6.68
N VAL A 353 -13.89 12.64 5.65
CA VAL A 353 -13.71 12.12 4.30
C VAL A 353 -13.47 13.29 3.36
N GLN A 354 -12.34 13.31 2.67
CA GLN A 354 -11.95 14.39 1.76
C GLN A 354 -11.50 13.82 0.41
N PHE A 355 -12.02 14.40 -0.65
CA PHE A 355 -11.60 14.16 -2.02
C PHE A 355 -11.12 15.48 -2.60
N LYS A 356 -9.84 15.53 -2.98
CA LYS A 356 -9.20 16.79 -3.39
C LYS A 356 -9.37 17.12 -4.86
N ASP A 357 -9.60 16.10 -5.68
CA ASP A 357 -9.53 16.18 -7.14
C ASP A 357 -10.86 15.82 -7.80
N PRO A 358 -11.01 16.07 -9.12
CA PRO A 358 -12.25 15.79 -9.83
C PRO A 358 -12.74 14.36 -9.63
N ILE A 359 -14.03 14.23 -9.30
CA ILE A 359 -14.69 12.95 -9.10
C ILE A 359 -15.54 12.59 -10.32
N THR A 360 -15.40 11.33 -10.76
CA THR A 360 -16.37 10.66 -11.63
C THR A 360 -17.13 9.60 -10.83
N LEU A 361 -18.46 9.69 -10.80
CA LEU A 361 -19.32 8.68 -10.19
C LEU A 361 -19.62 7.56 -11.18
N ALA A 362 -19.05 6.38 -10.94
CA ALA A 362 -19.35 5.16 -11.67
C ALA A 362 -20.58 4.42 -11.11
N SER A 363 -20.99 4.78 -9.89
CA SER A 363 -22.23 4.36 -9.23
C SER A 363 -22.64 5.43 -8.22
N THR A 364 -23.82 5.29 -7.61
CA THR A 364 -24.17 6.11 -6.44
C THR A 364 -23.18 5.86 -5.32
N ALA A 365 -22.50 6.91 -4.86
CA ALA A 365 -21.56 6.83 -3.77
C ALA A 365 -22.25 7.13 -2.43
N THR A 366 -22.04 6.27 -1.44
CA THR A 366 -22.51 6.49 -0.07
C THR A 366 -21.35 6.90 0.82
N ILE A 367 -21.44 8.04 1.48
CA ILE A 367 -20.38 8.52 2.38
C ILE A 367 -20.97 8.71 3.78
N ASN A 368 -20.35 8.08 4.78
CA ASN A 368 -20.80 8.13 6.15
C ASN A 368 -19.64 8.44 7.11
N THR A 369 -19.68 9.64 7.65
CA THR A 369 -18.72 10.16 8.64
C THR A 369 -19.39 10.39 9.99
N SER A 370 -20.55 9.78 10.25
CA SER A 370 -21.27 9.98 11.51
C SER A 370 -20.43 9.51 12.71
N GLY A 371 -20.71 10.06 13.88
CA GLY A 371 -20.22 9.45 15.12
C GLY A 371 -20.82 8.06 15.36
N GLY A 372 -20.21 7.34 16.29
CA GLY A 372 -20.76 6.11 16.84
C GLY A 372 -21.96 6.38 17.72
N THR A 373 -22.74 5.33 17.99
CA THR A 373 -23.87 5.36 18.93
C THR A 373 -23.40 5.07 20.36
N GLY A 374 -24.22 5.35 21.38
CA GLY A 374 -23.89 5.11 22.78
C GLY A 374 -24.84 5.88 23.71
N GLY A 375 -24.44 6.12 24.96
CA GLY A 375 -25.16 7.01 25.89
C GLY A 375 -25.33 8.43 25.35
N SER A 376 -24.38 8.87 24.53
CA SER A 376 -24.53 9.99 23.59
C SER A 376 -23.90 9.61 22.26
N THR A 377 -24.41 10.14 21.16
CA THR A 377 -23.77 9.98 19.85
C THR A 377 -22.45 10.74 19.80
N GLY A 378 -21.42 10.13 19.22
CA GLY A 378 -20.18 10.83 18.90
C GLY A 378 -20.41 11.94 17.88
N THR A 379 -19.50 12.91 17.82
CA THR A 379 -19.51 13.92 16.77
C THR A 379 -19.29 13.26 15.41
N GLY A 380 -19.95 13.77 14.37
CA GLY A 380 -19.60 13.40 13.00
C GLY A 380 -18.36 14.13 12.50
N GLY A 381 -17.70 13.57 11.49
CA GLY A 381 -16.64 14.22 10.73
C GLY A 381 -17.18 14.85 9.45
N ASP A 382 -16.39 15.73 8.83
CA ASP A 382 -16.80 16.43 7.62
C ASP A 382 -16.71 15.55 6.37
N ILE A 383 -17.50 15.89 5.35
CA ILE A 383 -17.42 15.36 3.98
C ILE A 383 -17.04 16.51 3.06
N LEU A 384 -15.84 16.45 2.49
CA LEU A 384 -15.28 17.53 1.68
C LEU A 384 -15.04 17.08 0.24
N PHE A 385 -15.61 17.83 -0.69
CA PHE A 385 -15.35 17.71 -2.12
C PHE A 385 -14.68 19.00 -2.59
N ASP A 386 -13.37 18.95 -2.80
CA ASP A 386 -12.58 20.16 -3.09
C ASP A 386 -12.52 20.51 -4.60
N SER A 387 -13.14 19.67 -5.44
CA SER A 387 -13.17 19.84 -6.89
C SER A 387 -14.52 19.41 -7.49
N THR A 388 -14.59 19.33 -8.82
CA THR A 388 -15.83 19.01 -9.54
C THR A 388 -16.28 17.58 -9.32
N ILE A 389 -17.59 17.34 -9.33
CA ILE A 389 -18.17 15.99 -9.28
C ILE A 389 -19.06 15.81 -10.50
N ASN A 390 -18.88 14.74 -11.26
CA ASN A 390 -19.74 14.43 -12.40
C ASN A 390 -20.22 12.98 -12.38
N ALA A 391 -21.42 12.75 -12.90
CA ALA A 391 -21.91 11.42 -13.19
C ALA A 391 -21.33 10.89 -14.50
N THR A 392 -21.41 9.58 -14.73
CA THR A 392 -21.10 8.99 -16.04
C THR A 392 -22.34 8.99 -16.95
N THR A 393 -23.52 8.87 -16.35
CA THR A 393 -24.81 8.89 -17.04
C THR A 393 -25.72 9.94 -16.41
N LYS A 394 -26.27 10.82 -17.25
CA LYS A 394 -27.12 11.93 -16.80
C LYS A 394 -28.27 11.44 -15.92
N PHE A 395 -28.38 11.99 -14.71
CA PHE A 395 -29.43 11.70 -13.73
C PHE A 395 -29.46 10.24 -13.19
N THR A 396 -28.37 9.49 -13.32
CA THR A 396 -28.26 8.10 -12.83
C THR A 396 -27.48 8.03 -11.53
N GLU A 397 -26.18 8.33 -11.54
CA GLU A 397 -25.31 8.15 -10.36
C GLU A 397 -25.45 9.32 -9.38
N GLY A 398 -25.75 9.01 -8.12
CA GLY A 398 -26.05 9.99 -7.07
C GLY A 398 -25.04 10.04 -5.94
N LEU A 399 -25.39 10.81 -4.91
CA LEU A 399 -24.68 10.87 -3.63
C LEU A 399 -25.66 10.59 -2.50
N ASP A 400 -25.23 9.77 -1.54
CA ASP A 400 -25.93 9.54 -0.28
C ASP A 400 -24.98 9.87 0.89
N LEU A 401 -25.20 11.02 1.54
CA LEU A 401 -24.23 11.63 2.43
C LEU A 401 -24.75 11.71 3.88
N THR A 402 -23.94 11.26 4.83
CA THR A 402 -24.25 11.29 6.26
C THR A 402 -23.06 11.83 7.04
N ALA A 403 -23.06 13.13 7.33
CA ALA A 403 -22.04 13.79 8.14
C ALA A 403 -22.40 13.85 9.63
N GLY A 404 -23.64 13.55 10.02
CA GLY A 404 -24.06 13.64 11.42
C GLY A 404 -24.02 15.09 11.90
N THR A 405 -23.08 15.39 12.81
CA THR A 405 -22.80 16.74 13.28
C THR A 405 -21.62 17.40 12.57
N GLY A 406 -21.03 16.75 11.57
CA GLY A 406 -20.00 17.36 10.71
C GLY A 406 -20.63 18.06 9.51
N ASP A 407 -19.79 18.76 8.76
CA ASP A 407 -20.22 19.57 7.62
C ASP A 407 -20.10 18.83 6.29
N ILE A 408 -20.81 19.33 5.27
CA ILE A 408 -20.65 18.90 3.89
C ILE A 408 -20.26 20.11 3.03
N ALA A 409 -19.10 20.05 2.39
CA ALA A 409 -18.61 21.12 1.53
C ALA A 409 -18.51 20.68 0.07
N PHE A 410 -19.07 21.50 -0.83
CA PHE A 410 -18.92 21.39 -2.29
C PHE A 410 -18.24 22.67 -2.81
N THR A 411 -16.91 22.65 -2.93
CA THR A 411 -16.15 23.82 -3.41
C THR A 411 -16.20 23.94 -4.94
N GLY A 412 -16.29 22.81 -5.64
CA GLY A 412 -16.32 22.70 -7.09
C GLY A 412 -17.70 22.38 -7.65
N VAL A 413 -17.90 22.67 -8.94
CA VAL A 413 -19.20 22.48 -9.62
C VAL A 413 -19.62 21.00 -9.59
N VAL A 414 -20.86 20.75 -9.19
CA VAL A 414 -21.47 19.41 -9.14
C VAL A 414 -22.41 19.24 -10.32
N GLY A 415 -22.17 18.21 -11.13
CA GLY A 415 -22.97 17.88 -12.31
C GLY A 415 -22.83 18.85 -13.48
N GLY A 416 -21.74 19.62 -13.53
CA GLY A 416 -21.52 20.64 -14.56
C GLY A 416 -21.36 20.06 -15.97
N THR A 417 -20.66 18.93 -16.10
CA THR A 417 -20.51 18.21 -17.38
C THR A 417 -21.66 17.22 -17.57
N THR A 418 -21.87 16.37 -16.57
CA THR A 418 -22.94 15.36 -16.57
C THR A 418 -23.70 15.44 -15.25
N ALA A 419 -24.95 15.89 -15.33
CA ALA A 419 -25.81 16.05 -14.16
C ALA A 419 -25.93 14.77 -13.34
N LEU A 420 -25.82 14.90 -12.02
CA LEU A 420 -25.95 13.80 -11.08
C LEU A 420 -27.38 13.26 -11.00
N GLY A 421 -27.52 12.03 -10.51
CA GLY A 421 -28.75 11.46 -10.00
C GLY A 421 -29.27 12.19 -8.76
N ALA A 422 -29.81 11.44 -7.80
CA ALA A 422 -30.27 12.04 -6.55
C ALA A 422 -29.07 12.39 -5.66
N ILE A 423 -29.09 13.59 -5.07
CA ILE A 423 -28.24 13.95 -3.94
C ILE A 423 -29.11 13.89 -2.69
N LEU A 424 -28.85 12.91 -1.84
CA LEU A 424 -29.49 12.72 -0.55
C LEU A 424 -28.51 13.10 0.55
N ILE A 425 -28.90 14.06 1.38
CA ILE A 425 -28.22 14.40 2.61
C ILE A 425 -29.04 13.85 3.77
N ASN A 426 -28.57 12.78 4.41
CA ASN A 426 -29.25 12.19 5.56
C ASN A 426 -29.12 13.08 6.79
N SER A 427 -27.92 13.62 7.03
CA SER A 427 -27.62 14.56 8.11
C SER A 427 -26.32 15.31 7.86
N ALA A 428 -26.30 16.58 8.26
CA ALA A 428 -25.11 17.42 8.33
C ALA A 428 -25.35 18.55 9.35
N GLN A 429 -24.29 19.13 9.90
CA GLN A 429 -24.38 20.40 10.60
C GLN A 429 -24.61 21.51 9.55
N ASP A 430 -23.58 21.88 8.80
CA ASP A 430 -23.66 22.88 7.74
C ASP A 430 -23.45 22.25 6.34
N ILE A 431 -24.05 22.87 5.32
CA ILE A 431 -23.84 22.55 3.90
C ILE A 431 -23.47 23.84 3.16
N GLY A 432 -22.32 23.88 2.49
CA GLY A 432 -21.89 25.07 1.76
C GLY A 432 -20.67 24.85 0.86
N GLY A 433 -19.98 25.94 0.49
CA GLY A 433 -18.76 25.91 -0.29
C GLY A 433 -17.49 25.72 0.53
N THR A 434 -17.59 25.84 1.86
CA THR A 434 -16.52 25.58 2.83
C THR A 434 -17.13 25.01 4.12
N VAL A 435 -16.29 24.43 4.99
CA VAL A 435 -16.67 24.09 6.38
C VAL A 435 -17.27 25.32 7.09
N ASN A 436 -18.24 25.08 7.97
CA ASN A 436 -19.11 26.04 8.66
C ASN A 436 -19.95 26.93 7.72
N ALA A 437 -20.18 26.48 6.46
CA ALA A 437 -20.92 27.22 5.43
C ALA A 437 -20.54 28.71 5.31
N GLY A 438 -19.23 29.00 5.34
CA GLY A 438 -18.69 30.36 5.16
C GLY A 438 -19.04 30.96 3.79
N THR A 439 -19.20 30.10 2.78
CA THR A 439 -19.56 30.45 1.40
C THR A 439 -20.67 29.55 0.88
N ASP A 440 -21.35 29.99 -0.17
CA ASP A 440 -22.35 29.16 -0.86
C ASP A 440 -21.66 28.01 -1.58
N ALA A 441 -22.29 26.83 -1.61
CA ALA A 441 -21.82 25.72 -2.43
C ALA A 441 -21.72 26.15 -3.90
N ALA A 442 -20.75 25.59 -4.63
CA ALA A 442 -20.69 25.75 -6.08
C ALA A 442 -21.96 25.21 -6.77
N ALA A 443 -22.16 25.56 -8.04
CA ALA A 443 -23.38 25.22 -8.77
C ALA A 443 -23.65 23.71 -8.75
N ILE A 444 -24.89 23.31 -8.45
CA ILE A 444 -25.33 21.91 -8.37
C ILE A 444 -26.39 21.62 -9.43
N THR A 445 -26.08 20.69 -10.33
CA THR A 445 -27.03 20.14 -11.30
C THR A 445 -27.25 18.66 -11.02
N ALA A 446 -28.42 18.34 -10.46
CA ALA A 446 -28.80 16.98 -10.07
C ALA A 446 -30.27 16.70 -10.38
N LYS A 447 -30.66 15.42 -10.37
CA LYS A 447 -32.06 15.01 -10.53
C LYS A 447 -32.94 15.52 -9.40
N SER A 448 -32.40 15.49 -8.18
CA SER A 448 -33.04 15.99 -6.97
C SER A 448 -31.97 16.28 -5.92
N PHE A 449 -32.23 17.26 -5.06
CA PHE A 449 -31.46 17.53 -3.86
C PHE A 449 -32.40 17.47 -2.66
N THR A 450 -32.16 16.54 -1.74
CA THR A 450 -33.01 16.33 -0.55
C THR A 450 -32.14 16.33 0.69
N GLN A 451 -32.45 17.22 1.63
CA GLN A 451 -31.88 17.20 2.99
C GLN A 451 -32.93 16.64 3.96
N SER A 452 -32.68 15.44 4.49
CA SER A 452 -33.60 14.75 5.40
C SER A 452 -33.49 15.25 6.84
N ALA A 453 -32.28 15.57 7.28
CA ALA A 453 -32.02 16.19 8.58
C ALA A 453 -30.82 17.14 8.51
N GLY A 454 -30.75 18.06 9.46
CA GLY A 454 -29.59 18.93 9.68
C GLY A 454 -29.80 19.83 10.88
N SER A 455 -28.70 20.29 11.49
CA SER A 455 -28.75 21.15 12.68
C SER A 455 -28.25 22.58 12.43
N GLY A 456 -27.63 22.85 11.29
CA GLY A 456 -27.09 24.16 10.92
C GLY A 456 -27.71 24.73 9.65
N THR A 457 -26.87 25.34 8.81
CA THR A 457 -27.24 26.15 7.65
C THR A 457 -26.96 25.44 6.34
N THR A 458 -27.86 25.61 5.38
CA THR A 458 -27.70 25.12 4.01
C THR A 458 -27.59 26.32 3.07
N ARG A 459 -26.44 26.47 2.42
CA ARG A 459 -26.13 27.57 1.50
C ARG A 459 -25.81 27.03 0.11
N LEU A 460 -26.71 27.25 -0.83
CA LEU A 460 -26.58 26.82 -2.21
C LEU A 460 -26.50 28.05 -3.12
N SER A 461 -25.65 27.98 -4.15
CA SER A 461 -25.67 28.97 -5.23
C SER A 461 -26.95 28.81 -6.07
N ALA A 462 -27.41 29.93 -6.64
CA ALA A 462 -28.63 30.01 -7.44
C ALA A 462 -28.45 29.50 -8.87
#